data_AF-A0A498SYU4-F1
#
_entry.id   AF-A0A498SYU4-F1
#
_cell.length_a   1.000
_cell.length_b   1.000
_cell.length_c   1.000
_cell.angle_alpha   90.00
_cell.angle_beta   90.00
_cell.angle_gamma   90.00
#
_symmetry.space_group_name_H-M   'P 1'
#
loop_
_entity.id
_entity.type
_entity.pdbx_description
1 polymer ?
#
loop_
_entity_poly.entity_id
_entity_poly.type
_entity_poly.pdbx_seq_one_letter_code
_entity_poly.pdbx_strand_id
1 'polypeptide(L)'
;MFNLDYSQFLASFWATFIAVALLIAYYYYAIIGIQALETNVDGRMLLPPNSQSLEGIRIMDEIVWPDYLSINYIIRKPPNFSNPIEYRNFTMMIKEMEKSENSLGSVATMHWVKDYLRYLANPHATKLDVIFGISGVEANGTAYMED
;
A
#
# COMPACT_ATOMS: atom_id res chain seq x y z
N MET A 1 -35.18 -51.97 -4.03
CA MET A 1 -34.85 -52.44 -2.67
C MET A 1 -33.90 -51.44 -1.99
N PHE A 2 -32.67 -51.24 -2.49
CA PHE A 2 -31.70 -50.26 -1.95
C PHE A 2 -32.24 -48.86 -1.60
N ASN A 3 -33.09 -48.24 -2.44
CA ASN A 3 -33.59 -46.88 -2.20
C ASN A 3 -34.59 -46.77 -1.04
N LEU A 4 -35.36 -47.83 -0.75
CA LEU A 4 -36.32 -47.83 0.36
C LEU A 4 -35.62 -48.03 1.70
N ASP A 5 -34.66 -48.96 1.74
CA ASP A 5 -33.86 -49.27 2.93
C ASP A 5 -32.97 -48.07 3.33
N TYR A 6 -32.37 -47.39 2.34
CA TYR A 6 -31.59 -46.17 2.55
C TYR A 6 -32.44 -45.01 3.08
N SER A 7 -33.63 -44.80 2.50
CA SER A 7 -34.56 -43.75 2.92
C SER A 7 -35.04 -43.95 4.37
N GLN A 8 -35.36 -45.20 4.74
CA GLN A 8 -35.78 -45.54 6.10
C GLN A 8 -34.66 -45.33 7.13
N PHE A 9 -33.40 -45.61 6.75
CA PHE A 9 -32.24 -45.37 7.60
C PHE A 9 -31.98 -43.87 7.82
N LEU A 10 -32.02 -43.05 6.76
CA LEU A 10 -31.82 -41.60 6.86
C LEU A 10 -32.94 -40.90 7.63
N ALA A 11 -34.18 -41.35 7.46
CA ALA A 11 -35.34 -40.82 8.18
C ALA A 11 -35.37 -41.23 9.66
N SER A 12 -34.44 -42.07 10.12
CA SER A 12 -34.29 -42.40 11.54
C SER A 12 -33.86 -41.17 12.33
N PHE A 13 -34.48 -40.97 13.50
CA PHE A 13 -34.18 -39.87 14.41
C PHE A 13 -32.68 -39.78 14.76
N TRP A 14 -32.05 -40.93 15.05
CA TRP A 14 -30.63 -40.99 15.40
C TRP A 14 -29.71 -40.67 14.22
N ALA A 15 -30.04 -41.16 13.02
CA ALA A 15 -29.28 -40.87 11.81
C ALA A 15 -29.37 -39.39 11.44
N THR A 16 -30.56 -38.80 11.54
CA THR A 16 -30.78 -37.36 11.30
C THR A 16 -30.01 -36.52 12.32
N PHE A 17 -30.06 -36.88 13.61
CA PHE A 17 -29.33 -36.17 14.67
C PHE A 17 -27.82 -36.18 14.43
N ILE A 18 -27.25 -37.34 14.10
CA ILE A 18 -25.82 -37.48 13.79
C ILE A 18 -25.45 -36.68 12.55
N ALA A 19 -26.27 -36.75 11.49
CA ALA A 19 -26.03 -36.00 10.25
C ALA A 19 -26.03 -34.48 10.50
N VAL A 20 -26.99 -33.98 11.28
CA VAL A 20 -27.05 -32.56 11.65
C VAL A 20 -25.83 -32.15 12.48
N ALA A 21 -25.42 -32.98 13.45
CA ALA A 21 -24.22 -32.71 14.25
C ALA A 21 -22.94 -32.64 13.39
N LEU A 22 -22.78 -33.58 12.44
CA LEU A 22 -21.66 -33.56 11.49
C LEU A 22 -21.69 -32.33 10.59
N LEU A 23 -22.88 -31.91 10.17
CA LEU A 23 -23.06 -30.76 9.29
C LEU A 23 -22.76 -29.45 10.02
N ILE A 24 -23.14 -29.34 11.31
CA ILE A 24 -22.75 -28.24 12.19
C ILE A 24 -21.22 -28.21 12.36
N ALA A 25 -20.60 -29.36 12.65
CA ALA A 25 -19.14 -29.44 12.78
C ALA A 25 -18.44 -29.05 11.48
N TYR A 26 -18.94 -29.51 10.33
CA TYR A 26 -18.43 -29.15 9.01
C TYR A 26 -18.47 -27.64 8.78
N TYR A 27 -19.63 -26.99 9.04
CA TYR A 27 -19.72 -25.54 8.90
C TYR A 27 -18.85 -24.78 9.87
N TYR A 28 -18.71 -25.27 11.11
CA TYR A 28 -17.81 -24.68 12.09
C TYR A 28 -16.36 -24.65 11.57
N TYR A 29 -15.85 -25.78 11.08
CA TYR A 29 -14.50 -25.84 10.49
C TYR A 29 -14.39 -25.04 9.19
N ALA A 30 -15.43 -25.01 8.36
CA ALA A 30 -15.43 -24.19 7.14
C ALA A 30 -15.31 -22.69 7.47
N ILE A 31 -16.02 -22.21 8.50
CA ILE A 31 -15.92 -20.81 8.94
C ILE A 31 -14.51 -20.50 9.45
N ILE A 32 -13.92 -21.38 10.27
CA ILE A 32 -12.53 -21.22 10.72
C ILE A 32 -11.57 -21.18 9.54
N GLY A 33 -11.74 -22.08 8.56
CA GLY A 33 -10.91 -22.12 7.36
C GLY A 33 -11.01 -20.83 6.53
N ILE A 34 -12.22 -20.28 6.38
CA ILE A 34 -12.43 -19.00 5.68
C ILE A 34 -11.78 -17.85 6.46
N GLN A 35 -11.89 -17.83 7.79
CA GLN A 35 -11.26 -16.79 8.62
C GLN A 35 -9.73 -16.87 8.62
N ALA A 36 -9.17 -18.06 8.45
CA ALA A 36 -7.72 -18.29 8.37
C ALA A 36 -7.14 -18.08 6.96
N LEU A 37 -7.99 -17.80 5.96
CA LEU A 37 -7.54 -17.60 4.60
C LEU A 37 -6.81 -16.25 4.49
N GLU A 38 -5.51 -16.29 4.26
CA GLU A 38 -4.75 -15.10 3.86
C GLU A 38 -5.14 -14.72 2.43
N THR A 39 -5.70 -13.53 2.25
CA THR A 39 -6.14 -13.03 0.94
C THR A 39 -4.99 -12.42 0.12
N ASN A 40 -3.75 -12.51 0.60
CA ASN A 40 -2.59 -11.98 -0.09
C ASN A 40 -2.18 -12.93 -1.22
N VAL A 41 -2.39 -12.52 -2.46
CA VAL A 41 -1.93 -13.26 -3.64
C VAL A 41 -0.50 -12.82 -3.93
N ASP A 42 0.46 -13.63 -3.49
CA ASP A 42 1.87 -13.41 -3.83
C ASP A 42 2.07 -13.65 -5.34
N GLY A 43 2.73 -12.70 -6.02
CA GLY A 43 3.08 -12.80 -7.43
C GLY A 43 3.94 -14.03 -7.74
N ARG A 44 4.67 -14.57 -6.75
CA ARG A 44 5.41 -15.83 -6.85
C ARG A 44 4.49 -17.03 -7.18
N MET A 45 3.23 -16.99 -6.73
CA MET A 45 2.25 -18.07 -6.98
C MET A 45 1.80 -18.16 -8.44
N LEU A 46 1.99 -17.08 -9.23
CA LEU A 46 1.62 -17.04 -10.64
C LEU A 46 2.70 -17.64 -11.56
N LEU A 47 3.89 -17.92 -11.02
CA LEU A 47 5.03 -18.37 -11.78
C LEU A 47 5.22 -19.90 -11.69
N PRO A 48 5.77 -20.54 -12.74
CA PRO A 48 6.20 -21.92 -12.66
C PRO A 48 7.23 -22.12 -11.53
N PRO A 49 7.17 -23.21 -10.74
CA PRO A 49 8.02 -23.41 -9.56
C PRO A 49 9.54 -23.35 -9.82
N ASN A 50 9.97 -23.60 -11.06
CA ASN A 50 11.39 -23.63 -11.47
C ASN A 50 11.80 -22.39 -12.29
N SER A 51 11.02 -21.31 -12.28
CA SER A 51 11.31 -20.10 -13.04
C SER A 51 12.41 -19.25 -12.38
N GLN A 52 13.37 -18.75 -13.16
CA GLN A 52 14.33 -17.75 -12.67
C GLN A 52 13.66 -16.44 -12.24
N SER A 53 12.46 -16.15 -12.72
CA SER A 53 11.68 -14.97 -12.33
C SER A 53 11.28 -14.98 -10.86
N LEU A 54 11.19 -16.16 -10.21
CA LEU A 54 10.94 -16.25 -8.77
C LEU A 54 12.06 -15.57 -7.98
N GLU A 55 13.31 -15.77 -8.40
CA GLU A 55 14.47 -15.13 -7.78
C GLU A 55 14.48 -13.61 -8.02
N GLY A 56 14.07 -13.18 -9.21
CA GLY A 56 13.89 -11.75 -9.51
C GLY A 56 12.84 -11.09 -8.61
N ILE A 57 11.69 -11.73 -8.40
CA ILE A 57 10.67 -11.25 -7.47
C ILE A 57 11.21 -11.23 -6.04
N ARG A 58 11.91 -12.29 -5.61
CA ARG A 58 12.54 -12.36 -4.28
C ARG A 58 13.51 -11.21 -4.03
N ILE A 59 14.41 -10.93 -4.99
CA ILE A 59 15.36 -9.81 -4.89
C ILE A 59 14.62 -8.47 -4.82
N MET A 60 13.58 -8.31 -5.65
CA MET A 60 12.83 -7.06 -5.69
C MET A 60 12.12 -6.80 -4.37
N ASP A 61 11.50 -7.83 -3.80
CA ASP A 61 10.72 -7.80 -2.57
C ASP A 61 11.62 -7.70 -1.32
N GLU A 62 12.69 -8.48 -1.23
CA GLU A 62 13.52 -8.58 -0.01
C GLU A 62 14.72 -7.62 0.01
N ILE A 63 15.18 -7.14 -1.16
CA ILE A 63 16.43 -6.35 -1.26
C ILE A 63 16.17 -4.95 -1.81
N VAL A 64 15.39 -4.81 -2.90
CA VAL A 64 15.23 -3.52 -3.58
C VAL A 64 14.14 -2.66 -2.94
N TRP A 65 12.98 -3.26 -2.63
CA TRP A 65 11.84 -2.59 -1.99
C TRP A 65 11.38 -3.31 -0.71
N PRO A 66 12.29 -3.56 0.25
CA PRO A 66 11.95 -4.26 1.48
C PRO A 66 10.88 -3.53 2.29
N ASP A 67 10.90 -2.20 2.24
CA ASP A 67 10.08 -1.39 3.14
C ASP A 67 9.01 -0.56 2.41
N TYR A 68 9.23 -0.08 1.18
CA TYR A 68 8.32 0.88 0.53
C TYR A 68 8.33 0.84 -1.00
N LEU A 69 7.13 0.92 -1.59
CA LEU A 69 6.93 1.26 -3.00
C LEU A 69 6.73 2.77 -3.17
N SER A 70 7.38 3.36 -4.19
CA SER A 70 7.16 4.76 -4.55
C SER A 70 5.77 4.95 -5.18
N ILE A 71 4.95 5.81 -4.57
CA ILE A 71 3.63 6.17 -5.10
C ILE A 71 3.76 7.48 -5.89
N ASN A 72 3.32 7.45 -7.15
CA ASN A 72 3.32 8.63 -8.01
C ASN A 72 1.91 9.25 -8.05
N TYR A 73 1.79 10.50 -7.59
CA TYR A 73 0.55 11.25 -7.62
C TYR A 73 0.51 12.20 -8.83
N ILE A 74 -0.51 12.05 -9.68
CA ILE A 74 -0.72 12.90 -10.85
C ILE A 74 -1.89 13.85 -10.60
N ILE A 75 -1.60 15.14 -10.50
CA ILE A 75 -2.60 16.17 -10.26
C ILE A 75 -3.16 16.66 -11.60
N ARG A 76 -4.42 16.30 -11.89
CA ARG A 76 -5.06 16.65 -13.17
C ARG A 76 -5.35 18.13 -13.33
N LYS A 77 -5.61 18.85 -12.23
CA LYS A 77 -5.90 20.28 -12.23
C LYS A 77 -5.01 20.95 -11.18
N PRO A 78 -3.84 21.48 -11.58
CA PRO A 78 -2.93 22.12 -10.63
C PRO A 78 -3.54 23.41 -10.07
N PRO A 79 -3.16 23.80 -8.84
CA PRO A 79 -3.51 25.11 -8.29
C PRO A 79 -2.81 26.24 -9.06
N ASN A 80 -3.31 27.45 -8.94
CA ASN A 80 -2.53 28.62 -9.31
C ASN A 80 -1.43 28.87 -8.26
N PHE A 81 -0.19 28.52 -8.58
CA PHE A 81 0.96 28.70 -7.69
C PHE A 81 1.32 30.15 -7.40
N SER A 82 0.81 31.11 -8.17
CA SER A 82 0.95 32.55 -7.88
C SER A 82 -0.09 33.07 -6.89
N ASN A 83 -1.15 32.32 -6.61
CA ASN A 83 -2.15 32.67 -5.62
C ASN A 83 -1.76 32.07 -4.25
N PRO A 84 -1.50 32.89 -3.22
CA PRO A 84 -1.01 32.40 -1.93
C PRO A 84 -2.02 31.47 -1.23
N ILE A 85 -3.32 31.65 -1.45
CA ILE A 85 -4.35 30.80 -0.83
C ILE A 85 -4.34 29.40 -1.46
N GLU A 86 -4.30 29.33 -2.79
CA GLU A 86 -4.26 28.05 -3.52
C GLU A 86 -2.95 27.30 -3.29
N TYR A 87 -1.83 28.03 -3.26
CA TYR A 87 -0.52 27.48 -2.92
C TYR A 87 -0.48 26.88 -1.50
N ARG A 88 -1.05 27.60 -0.51
CA ARG A 88 -1.14 27.11 0.86
C ARG A 88 -1.97 25.84 0.94
N ASN A 89 -3.12 25.80 0.26
CA ASN A 89 -3.98 24.60 0.23
C ASN A 89 -3.27 23.40 -0.39
N PHE A 90 -2.51 23.61 -1.47
CA PHE A 90 -1.68 22.57 -2.07
C PHE A 90 -0.60 22.08 -1.10
N THR A 91 0.12 22.98 -0.45
CA THR A 91 1.15 22.60 0.54
C THR A 91 0.56 21.84 1.73
N MET A 92 -0.66 22.20 2.18
CA MET A 92 -1.37 21.47 3.24
C MET A 92 -1.73 20.05 2.80
N MET A 93 -2.25 19.86 1.57
CA MET A 93 -2.52 18.54 1.02
C MET A 93 -1.27 17.66 1.01
N ILE A 94 -0.13 18.19 0.54
CA ILE A 94 1.14 17.44 0.55
C ILE A 94 1.54 17.07 1.98
N LYS A 95 1.43 17.99 2.93
CA LYS A 95 1.76 17.74 4.34
C LYS A 95 0.86 16.67 4.98
N GLU A 96 -0.41 16.62 4.60
CA GLU A 96 -1.33 15.56 5.04
C GLU A 96 -0.91 14.19 4.50
N MET A 97 -0.48 14.12 3.23
CA MET A 97 0.05 12.89 2.62
C MET A 97 1.35 12.44 3.28
N GLU A 98 2.24 13.38 3.60
CA GLU A 98 3.49 13.12 4.32
C GLU A 98 3.28 12.60 5.74
N LYS A 99 2.14 12.92 6.37
CA LYS A 99 1.79 12.47 7.73
C LYS A 99 1.15 11.08 7.75
N SER A 100 0.86 10.48 6.59
CA SER A 100 0.23 9.17 6.50
C SER A 100 1.07 8.09 7.21
N GLU A 101 0.39 7.09 7.77
CA GLU A 101 1.05 5.94 8.40
C GLU A 101 1.93 5.22 7.36
N ASN A 102 3.15 4.85 7.76
CA ASN A 102 4.17 4.27 6.87
C ASN A 102 4.72 5.21 5.78
N SER A 103 4.44 6.51 5.85
CA SER A 103 5.09 7.50 5.00
C SER A 103 6.50 7.84 5.52
N LEU A 104 7.47 7.93 4.62
CA LEU A 104 8.81 8.46 4.89
C LEU A 104 8.83 9.99 5.08
N GLY A 105 7.67 10.65 4.92
CA GLY A 105 7.48 12.08 5.13
C GLY A 105 8.22 12.95 4.11
N SER A 106 8.42 14.23 4.48
CA SER A 106 9.02 15.25 3.61
C SER A 106 10.40 14.89 3.04
N VAL A 107 11.17 14.03 3.70
CA VAL A 107 12.51 13.65 3.21
C VAL A 107 12.42 12.83 1.93
N ALA A 108 11.39 11.99 1.79
CA ALA A 108 11.19 11.17 0.59
C ALA A 108 10.24 11.81 -0.43
N THR A 109 9.44 12.81 -0.04
CA THR A 109 8.56 13.50 -0.97
C THR A 109 9.35 14.33 -1.97
N MET A 110 9.23 13.94 -3.24
CA MET A 110 9.80 14.65 -4.39
C MET A 110 8.68 15.31 -5.20
N HIS A 111 8.75 16.63 -5.37
CA HIS A 111 7.87 17.34 -6.30
C HIS A 111 8.53 18.63 -6.81
N TRP A 112 8.28 18.95 -8.07
CA TRP A 112 8.97 20.03 -8.79
C TRP A 112 8.87 21.42 -8.12
N VAL A 113 7.78 21.71 -7.41
CA VAL A 113 7.60 22.99 -6.70
C VAL A 113 8.62 23.16 -5.58
N LYS A 114 8.91 22.09 -4.82
CA LYS A 114 9.89 22.10 -3.73
C LYS A 114 11.30 22.29 -4.28
N ASP A 115 11.59 21.64 -5.41
CA ASP A 115 12.87 21.74 -6.09
C ASP A 115 13.07 23.13 -6.70
N TYR A 116 12.01 23.72 -7.26
CA TYR A 116 12.03 25.10 -7.75
C TYR A 116 12.34 26.10 -6.63
N LEU A 117 11.71 25.94 -5.46
CA LEU A 117 11.99 26.80 -4.30
C LEU A 117 13.41 26.61 -3.76
N ARG A 118 13.93 25.37 -3.74
CA ARG A 118 15.33 25.09 -3.39
C ARG A 118 16.31 25.79 -4.32
N TYR A 119 16.04 25.75 -5.63
CA TYR A 119 16.85 26.46 -6.62
C TYR A 119 16.83 27.98 -6.39
N LEU A 120 15.67 28.56 -6.11
CA LEU A 120 15.55 30.00 -5.80
C LEU A 120 16.29 30.38 -4.51
N ALA A 121 16.28 29.50 -3.49
CA ALA A 121 16.96 29.73 -2.22
C ALA A 121 18.49 29.57 -2.33
N ASN A 122 18.98 28.71 -3.23
CA ASN A 122 20.40 28.51 -3.47
C ASN A 122 20.72 28.45 -4.97
N PRO A 123 20.84 29.60 -5.64
CA PRO A 123 21.09 29.66 -7.10
C PRO A 123 22.47 29.15 -7.50
N HIS A 124 23.38 28.93 -6.55
CA HIS A 124 24.70 28.33 -6.79
C HIS A 124 24.68 26.79 -6.69
N ALA A 125 23.57 26.19 -6.26
CA ALA A 125 23.41 24.74 -6.24
C ALA A 125 23.40 24.18 -7.68
N THR A 126 24.05 23.05 -7.87
CA THR A 126 24.05 22.38 -9.17
C THR A 126 22.64 21.87 -9.47
N LYS A 127 22.25 21.77 -10.76
CA LYS A 127 20.93 21.22 -11.15
C LYS A 127 20.67 19.83 -10.54
N LEU A 128 21.71 19.03 -10.38
CA LEU A 128 21.63 17.71 -9.76
C LEU A 128 21.38 17.78 -8.24
N ASP A 129 21.99 18.75 -7.54
CA ASP A 129 21.79 18.94 -6.09
C ASP A 129 20.33 19.33 -5.80
N VAL A 130 19.76 20.15 -6.68
CA VAL A 130 18.35 20.56 -6.63
C VAL A 130 17.41 19.38 -6.89
N ILE A 131 17.68 18.56 -7.92
CA ILE A 131 16.83 17.43 -8.32
C ILE A 131 16.87 16.28 -7.31
N PHE A 132 18.05 15.97 -6.75
CA PHE A 132 18.21 14.87 -5.80
C PHE A 132 18.08 15.29 -4.33
N GLY A 133 17.83 16.58 -4.08
CA GLY A 133 17.61 17.09 -2.73
C GLY A 133 18.82 16.94 -1.80
N ILE A 134 20.04 16.88 -2.35
CA ILE A 134 21.28 16.89 -1.57
C ILE A 134 21.40 18.31 -0.99
N SER A 135 21.01 18.46 0.27
CA SER A 135 20.89 19.77 0.89
C SER A 135 22.26 20.45 1.00
N GLY A 136 22.40 21.56 0.30
CA GLY A 136 23.09 22.69 0.90
C GLY A 136 22.28 23.10 2.13
N VAL A 137 22.94 23.07 3.29
CA VAL A 137 22.52 23.53 4.63
C VAL A 137 21.08 24.03 4.72
N GLU A 138 20.26 23.31 5.50
CA GLU A 138 18.89 23.66 5.87
C GLU A 138 18.76 25.16 6.20
N ALA A 139 18.23 25.93 5.25
CA ALA A 139 17.78 27.28 5.51
C ALA A 139 16.58 27.19 6.45
N ASN A 140 16.86 27.47 7.73
CA ASN A 140 15.92 27.51 8.84
C ASN A 140 14.61 28.19 8.41
N GLY A 141 13.48 27.48 8.57
CA GLY A 141 12.16 27.83 8.04
C GLY A 141 11.47 29.05 8.66
N THR A 142 12.23 30.04 9.12
CA THR A 142 11.73 31.27 9.74
C THR A 142 11.95 32.53 8.89
N ALA A 143 12.67 32.45 7.77
CA ALA A 143 13.08 33.65 7.01
C ALA A 143 12.03 34.22 6.02
N TYR A 144 10.86 33.57 5.84
CA TYR A 144 9.87 34.01 4.84
C TYR A 144 8.53 34.49 5.44
N MET A 145 8.55 34.99 6.68
CA MET A 145 7.37 35.57 7.37
C MET A 145 7.54 37.05 7.73
N GLU A 146 8.58 37.73 7.24
CA GLU A 146 8.74 39.19 7.39
C GLU A 146 8.73 39.84 6.00
N ASP A 147 7.51 40.20 5.58
CA ASP A 147 7.08 41.51 5.03
C ASP A 147 5.82 41.35 4.17
#